data_AF-A0A9N8CVH7-F1
#
_entry.id   AF-A0A9N8CVH7-F1
#
_cell.length_a   1.000
_cell.length_b   1.000
_cell.length_c   1.000
_cell.angle_alpha   90.00
_cell.angle_beta   90.00
_cell.angle_gamma   90.00
#
_symmetry.space_group_name_H-M   'P 1'
#
loop_
_entity.id
_entity.type
_entity.pdbx_description
1 polymer ?
#
loop_
_entity_poly.entity_id
_entity_poly.type
_entity_poly.pdbx_seq_one_letter_code
_entity_poly.pdbx_strand_id
1 'polypeptide(L)'
;MKLLNPKKDNELYNISNDMLMVLNKFLTKNQNNYKRWYKYISDKDEVIDVITNTPLKVHLTPINKIQKQYYNYSKICNDFKVVNDFFTSRVQQTFNVNTTKWDW
;
A
#
# COMPACT_ATOMS: atom_id res chain seq x y z
N MET A 1 -19.10 30.68 -17.77
CA MET A 1 -19.33 29.27 -18.16
C MET A 1 -17.95 28.66 -18.38
N LYS A 2 -17.47 27.74 -17.52
CA LYS A 2 -16.22 27.01 -17.82
C LYS A 2 -16.57 26.08 -18.98
N LEU A 3 -16.02 26.36 -20.17
CA LEU A 3 -16.06 25.41 -21.27
C LEU A 3 -15.35 24.14 -20.80
N LEU A 4 -16.10 23.03 -20.72
CA LEU A 4 -15.54 21.70 -20.58
C LEU A 4 -14.44 21.54 -21.65
N ASN A 5 -13.32 20.94 -21.30
CA ASN A 5 -12.28 20.58 -22.27
C ASN A 5 -12.36 19.07 -22.43
N PRO A 6 -13.15 18.54 -23.39
CA PRO A 6 -13.51 17.14 -23.41
C PRO A 6 -12.30 16.20 -23.50
N LYS A 7 -11.22 16.66 -24.14
CA LYS A 7 -9.97 15.90 -24.22
C LYS A 7 -9.32 15.77 -22.85
N LYS A 8 -9.10 16.91 -22.17
CA LYS A 8 -8.50 16.95 -20.84
C LYS A 8 -9.38 16.24 -19.81
N ASP A 9 -10.69 16.43 -19.87
CA ASP A 9 -11.64 15.81 -18.95
C ASP A 9 -11.65 14.28 -19.14
N ASN A 10 -11.56 13.79 -20.37
CA ASN A 10 -11.42 12.36 -20.67
C ASN A 10 -10.07 11.78 -20.19
N GLU A 11 -8.97 12.51 -20.36
CA GLU A 11 -7.66 12.12 -19.83
C GLU A 11 -7.68 11.98 -18.30
N LEU A 12 -8.29 12.97 -17.61
CA LEU A 12 -8.46 12.96 -16.15
C LEU A 12 -9.38 11.82 -15.68
N TYR A 13 -10.42 11.50 -16.44
CA TYR A 13 -11.28 10.35 -16.17
C TYR A 13 -10.50 9.03 -16.30
N ASN A 14 -9.75 8.85 -17.39
CA ASN A 14 -8.98 7.64 -17.65
C ASN A 14 -7.89 7.42 -16.60
N ILE A 15 -7.15 8.47 -16.20
CA ILE A 15 -6.15 8.31 -15.14
C ILE A 15 -6.79 7.99 -13.79
N SER A 16 -7.96 8.56 -13.48
CA SER A 16 -8.70 8.25 -12.25
C SER A 16 -9.13 6.77 -12.21
N ASN A 17 -9.59 6.23 -13.34
CA ASN A 17 -9.89 4.80 -13.46
C ASN A 17 -8.65 3.93 -13.29
N ASP A 18 -7.53 4.32 -13.90
CA ASP A 18 -6.26 3.60 -13.75
C ASP A 18 -5.78 3.60 -12.28
N MET A 19 -5.92 4.72 -11.57
CA MET A 19 -5.62 4.81 -10.13
C MET A 19 -6.45 3.80 -9.32
N LEU A 20 -7.77 3.78 -9.52
CA LEU A 20 -8.66 2.83 -8.83
C LEU A 20 -8.31 1.38 -9.17
N MET A 21 -8.00 1.09 -10.44
CA MET A 21 -7.61 -0.25 -10.86
C MET A 21 -6.31 -0.71 -10.18
N VAL A 22 -5.28 0.14 -10.14
CA VAL A 22 -3.98 -0.19 -9.52
C VAL A 22 -4.16 -0.45 -8.02
N LEU A 23 -4.91 0.40 -7.32
CA LEU A 23 -5.22 0.24 -5.91
C LEU A 23 -6.03 -1.04 -5.65
N ASN A 24 -7.07 -1.29 -6.44
CA ASN A 24 -7.91 -2.49 -6.30
C ASN A 24 -7.11 -3.77 -6.55
N LYS A 25 -6.20 -3.79 -7.53
CA LYS A 25 -5.31 -4.94 -7.78
C LYS A 25 -4.41 -5.21 -6.58
N PHE A 26 -3.82 -4.18 -5.99
CA PHE A 26 -2.99 -4.32 -4.79
C PHE A 26 -3.80 -4.88 -3.61
N LEU A 27 -4.96 -4.27 -3.32
CA LEU A 27 -5.82 -4.66 -2.20
C LEU A 27 -6.34 -6.09 -2.35
N THR A 28 -6.90 -6.42 -3.51
CA THR A 28 -7.46 -7.77 -3.77
C THR A 28 -6.40 -8.86 -3.60
N LYS A 29 -5.17 -8.59 -4.02
CA LYS A 29 -4.06 -9.54 -3.94
C LYS A 29 -3.51 -9.72 -2.52
N ASN A 30 -3.47 -8.66 -1.72
CA ASN A 30 -2.70 -8.64 -0.46
C ASN A 30 -3.55 -8.53 0.81
N GLN A 31 -4.69 -7.82 0.77
CA GLN A 31 -5.42 -7.37 1.96
C GLN A 31 -5.98 -8.51 2.81
N ASN A 32 -6.65 -9.49 2.18
CA ASN A 32 -7.37 -10.54 2.91
C ASN A 32 -6.44 -11.43 3.74
N ASN A 33 -5.34 -11.89 3.13
CA ASN A 33 -4.38 -12.76 3.82
C ASN A 33 -3.66 -12.01 4.94
N TYR A 34 -3.22 -10.77 4.67
CA TYR A 34 -2.58 -9.94 5.67
C TYR A 34 -3.51 -9.65 6.85
N LYS A 35 -4.78 -9.29 6.60
CA LYS A 35 -5.76 -9.03 7.66
C LYS A 35 -6.02 -10.26 8.53
N ARG A 36 -6.17 -11.44 7.91
CA ARG A 36 -6.36 -12.71 8.63
C ARG A 36 -5.16 -13.04 9.51
N TRP A 37 -3.96 -12.94 8.95
CA TRP A 37 -2.71 -13.15 9.69
C TRP A 37 -2.57 -12.16 10.86
N TYR A 38 -2.76 -10.87 10.61
CA TYR A 38 -2.60 -9.83 11.61
C TYR A 38 -3.60 -10.00 12.76
N LYS A 39 -4.86 -10.33 12.44
CA LYS A 39 -5.86 -10.67 13.46
C LYS A 39 -5.44 -11.86 14.30
N TYR A 40 -4.97 -12.94 13.68
CA TYR A 40 -4.54 -14.14 14.39
C TYR A 40 -3.43 -13.87 15.41
N ILE A 41 -2.38 -13.14 15.01
CA ILE A 41 -1.28 -12.83 15.94
C ILE A 41 -1.70 -11.81 17.00
N SER A 42 -2.58 -10.88 16.66
CA SER A 42 -3.11 -9.89 17.60
C SER A 42 -3.98 -10.53 18.68
N ASP A 43 -4.84 -11.49 18.30
CA ASP A 43 -5.71 -12.20 19.23
C ASP A 43 -4.89 -13.09 20.20
N LYS A 44 -3.74 -13.60 19.75
CA LYS A 44 -2.80 -14.40 20.55
C LYS A 44 -1.76 -13.58 21.29
N ASP A 45 -1.66 -12.30 20.98
CA ASP A 45 -0.61 -11.39 21.43
C ASP A 45 0.81 -11.94 21.21
N GLU A 46 1.02 -12.70 20.14
CA GLU A 46 2.30 -13.37 19.90
C GLU A 46 2.57 -13.61 18.41
N VAL A 47 3.82 -13.39 18.01
CA VAL A 47 4.35 -13.80 16.69
C VAL A 47 5.78 -14.29 16.85
N ILE A 48 6.19 -15.28 16.05
CA ILE A 48 7.58 -15.76 16.04
C ILE A 48 8.43 -14.83 15.17
N ASP A 49 9.55 -14.35 15.71
CA ASP A 49 10.55 -13.62 14.93
C ASP A 49 11.22 -14.58 13.93
N VAL A 50 11.14 -14.25 12.64
CA VAL A 50 11.68 -15.09 11.56
C VAL A 50 13.21 -15.19 11.57
N ILE A 51 13.91 -14.27 12.24
CA ILE A 51 15.37 -14.22 12.31
C ILE A 51 15.87 -14.98 13.54
N THR A 52 15.33 -14.67 14.71
CA THR A 52 15.83 -15.23 15.99
C THR A 52 15.07 -16.49 16.42
N ASN A 53 13.94 -16.80 15.78
CA ASN A 53 13.03 -17.89 16.15
C ASN A 53 12.51 -17.80 17.60
N THR A 54 12.38 -16.57 18.12
CA THR A 54 11.87 -16.29 19.47
C THR A 54 10.49 -15.62 19.41
N PRO A 55 9.61 -15.84 20.40
CA PRO A 55 8.30 -15.17 20.45
C PRO A 55 8.45 -13.67 20.74
N LEU A 56 7.67 -12.85 20.04
CA LEU A 56 7.50 -11.41 20.24
C LEU A 56 6.07 -11.14 20.74
N LYS A 57 5.93 -10.33 21.80
CA LYS A 57 4.62 -9.86 22.26
C LYS A 57 4.12 -8.72 21.38
N VAL A 58 2.95 -8.89 20.77
CA VAL A 58 2.44 -7.97 19.74
C VAL A 58 2.20 -6.58 20.31
N HIS A 59 1.58 -6.47 21.49
CA HIS A 59 1.28 -5.17 22.10
C HIS A 59 2.51 -4.41 22.63
N LEU A 60 3.63 -5.10 22.90
CA LEU A 60 4.87 -4.48 23.39
C LEU A 60 5.89 -4.20 22.28
N THR A 61 5.66 -4.73 21.08
CA THR A 61 6.61 -4.65 19.99
C THR A 61 6.18 -3.58 18.99
N PRO A 62 7.10 -2.72 18.52
CA PRO A 62 6.80 -1.76 17.46
C PRO A 62 6.15 -2.42 16.24
N ILE A 63 5.09 -1.80 15.72
CA ILE A 63 4.29 -2.38 14.63
C ILE A 63 5.15 -2.74 13.42
N ASN A 64 6.12 -1.92 13.04
CA ASN A 64 7.02 -2.19 11.92
C ASN A 64 7.84 -3.48 12.09
N LYS A 65 8.20 -3.85 13.33
CA LYS A 65 8.88 -5.13 13.62
C LYS A 65 7.92 -6.30 13.52
N ILE A 66 6.67 -6.14 13.98
CA ILE A 66 5.62 -7.16 13.85
C ILE A 66 5.30 -7.42 12.38
N GLN A 67 5.10 -6.38 11.58
CA GLN A 67 4.72 -6.49 10.16
C GLN A 67 5.74 -7.28 9.34
N LYS A 68 7.04 -7.14 9.65
CA LYS A 68 8.13 -7.87 9.00
C LYS A 68 8.07 -9.39 9.20
N GLN A 69 7.36 -9.86 10.23
CA GLN A 69 7.18 -11.29 10.51
C GLN A 69 6.09 -11.93 9.63
N TYR A 70 5.37 -11.14 8.83
CA TYR A 70 4.41 -11.68 7.88
C TYR A 70 5.14 -12.52 6.83
N TYR A 71 4.70 -13.77 6.64
CA TYR A 71 5.33 -14.73 5.74
C TYR A 71 5.47 -14.23 4.28
N ASN A 72 4.63 -13.28 3.86
CA ASN A 72 4.67 -12.65 2.54
C ASN A 72 5.06 -11.16 2.59
N TYR A 73 5.77 -10.71 3.63
CA TYR A 73 6.15 -9.30 3.82
C TYR A 73 6.90 -8.72 2.62
N SER A 74 7.90 -9.43 2.09
CA SER A 74 8.65 -8.98 0.92
C SER A 74 7.75 -8.81 -0.32
N LYS A 75 6.81 -9.73 -0.52
CA LYS A 75 5.87 -9.69 -1.64
C LYS A 75 4.93 -8.48 -1.55
N ILE A 76 4.33 -8.21 -0.39
CA ILE A 76 3.44 -7.05 -0.22
C ILE A 76 4.20 -5.73 -0.38
N CYS A 77 5.47 -5.64 0.06
CA CYS A 77 6.30 -4.47 -0.17
C CYS A 77 6.59 -4.25 -1.67
N ASN A 78 6.94 -5.32 -2.39
CA ASN A 78 7.17 -5.27 -3.83
C ASN A 78 5.90 -4.89 -4.61
N ASP A 79 4.75 -5.46 -4.24
CA ASP A 79 3.48 -5.11 -4.86
C ASP A 79 3.08 -3.67 -4.55
N PHE A 80 3.40 -3.15 -3.36
CA PHE A 80 3.16 -1.74 -3.02
C PHE A 80 4.10 -0.81 -3.78
N LYS A 81 5.34 -1.23 -4.05
CA LYS A 81 6.27 -0.47 -4.90
C LYS A 81 5.69 -0.22 -6.29
N VAL A 82 5.00 -1.20 -6.88
CA VAL A 82 4.31 -1.01 -8.18
C VAL A 82 3.23 0.07 -8.10
N VAL A 83 2.50 0.16 -6.99
CA VAL A 83 1.54 1.25 -6.75
C VAL A 83 2.29 2.59 -6.68
N ASN A 84 3.34 2.66 -5.87
CA ASN A 84 4.13 3.88 -5.70
C ASN A 84 4.75 4.36 -7.02
N ASP A 85 5.31 3.45 -7.81
CA ASP A 85 5.90 3.75 -9.12
C ASP A 85 4.85 4.29 -10.10
N PHE A 86 3.62 3.75 -10.08
CA PHE A 86 2.51 4.29 -10.90
C PHE A 86 2.11 5.70 -10.47
N PHE A 87 1.96 5.95 -9.17
CA PHE A 87 1.56 7.26 -8.66
C PHE A 87 2.62 8.33 -8.89
N THR A 88 3.90 8.00 -8.69
CA THR A 88 5.01 8.93 -8.92
C THR A 88 5.28 9.19 -10.39
N SER A 89 5.21 8.17 -11.26
CA SER A 89 5.49 8.35 -12.69
C SER A 89 4.35 8.98 -13.47
N ARG A 90 3.09 8.68 -13.13
CA ARG A 90 1.93 9.07 -13.96
C ARG A 90 1.05 10.09 -13.27
N VAL A 91 0.60 9.81 -12.04
CA VAL A 91 -0.35 10.68 -11.32
C VAL A 91 0.30 12.01 -10.94
N GLN A 92 1.52 11.98 -10.41
CA GLN A 92 2.25 13.19 -10.03
C GLN A 92 2.38 14.16 -11.21
N GLN A 93 2.74 13.66 -12.40
CA GLN A 93 2.91 14.48 -13.60
C GLN A 93 1.58 15.06 -14.08
N THR A 94 0.52 14.25 -14.13
CA THR A 94 -0.79 14.68 -14.63
C THR A 94 -1.47 15.71 -13.73
N PHE A 95 -1.33 15.57 -12.40
CA PHE A 95 -1.96 16.49 -11.43
C PHE A 95 -0.99 17.55 -10.90
N ASN A 96 0.27 17.55 -11.34
CA ASN A 96 1.34 18.39 -10.82
C ASN A 96 1.42 18.33 -9.28
N VAL A 97 1.34 17.12 -8.72
CA VAL A 97 1.38 16.91 -7.27
C VAL A 97 2.76 17.27 -6.76
N ASN A 98 2.82 18.17 -5.80
CA ASN A 98 4.07 18.52 -5.15
C ASN A 98 4.39 17.50 -4.03
N THR A 99 5.11 16.44 -4.40
CA THR A 99 5.53 15.38 -3.49
C THR A 99 6.70 15.78 -2.58
N THR A 100 7.47 16.83 -2.90
CA THR A 100 8.56 17.30 -2.02
C THR A 100 8.04 17.92 -0.72
N LYS A 101 6.75 18.28 -0.66
CA LYS A 101 6.08 18.69 0.57
C LYS A 101 5.75 17.54 1.52
N TRP A 102 5.95 16.30 1.11
CA TRP A 102 5.57 15.11 1.88
C TRP A 102 6.74 14.45 2.59
N ASP A 103 7.97 14.92 2.33
CA ASP A 103 9.12 14.58 3.15
C ASP A 103 8.96 15.28 4.50
N TRP A 104 8.71 14.49 5.54
CA TRP A 104 8.47 14.88 6.93
C TRP A 104 9.70 14.57 7.79
#